data_AF-A0AA96HK41-F1
#
_entry.id   AF-A0AA96HK41-F1
#
_cell.length_a   1.000
_cell.length_b   1.000
_cell.length_c   1.000
_cell.angle_alpha   90.00
_cell.angle_beta   90.00
_cell.angle_gamma   90.00
#
_symmetry.space_group_name_H-M   'P 1'
#
loop_
_entity.id
_entity.type
_entity.pdbx_description
1 polymer ?
#
loop_
_entity_poly.entity_id
_entity_poly.type
_entity_poly.pdbx_seq_one_letter_code
_entity_poly.pdbx_strand_id
1 'polypeptide(L)' 'MDFLEAKDPEWLEMWEMLALEPINEGDPICLFVGHCWEYMGSTDDHHHFCHPKHPRTGEKQFAYIERRRAAISWACA' A
#
# COMPACT_ATOMS: atom_id res chain seq x y z
N MET A 1 6.94 -13.96 -2.14
CA MET A 1 7.01 -12.63 -1.49
C MET A 1 8.08 -11.92 -2.25
N ASP A 2 7.65 -11.02 -3.12
CA ASP A 2 8.44 -10.47 -4.19
C ASP A 2 8.51 -8.96 -3.99
N PHE A 3 9.71 -8.41 -4.17
CA PHE A 3 9.93 -6.98 -4.00
C PHE A 3 9.92 -6.34 -5.38
N LEU A 4 9.04 -5.37 -5.57
CA LEU A 4 9.07 -4.54 -6.75
C LEU A 4 10.33 -3.66 -6.72
N GLU A 5 11.00 -3.55 -7.87
CA GLU A 5 12.07 -2.56 -8.02
C GLU A 5 11.45 -1.17 -8.15
N ALA A 6 12.08 -0.15 -7.58
CA ALA A 6 11.59 1.24 -7.64
C ALA A 6 11.47 1.82 -9.08
N LYS A 7 12.01 1.12 -10.07
CA LYS A 7 11.89 1.47 -11.50
C LYS A 7 10.62 0.90 -12.14
N ASP A 8 9.94 -0.01 -11.47
CA ASP A 8 8.73 -0.64 -11.97
C ASP A 8 7.58 0.39 -11.92
N PRO A 9 6.82 0.60 -13.00
CA PRO A 9 5.64 1.47 -12.97
C PRO A 9 4.63 1.06 -11.89
N GLU A 10 4.55 -0.23 -11.54
CA GLU A 10 3.68 -0.72 -10.46
C GLU A 10 4.08 -0.14 -9.09
N TRP A 11 5.35 0.27 -8.91
CA TRP A 11 5.82 0.92 -7.68
C TRP A 11 5.08 2.23 -7.42
N LEU A 12 4.98 3.11 -8.42
CA LEU A 12 4.30 4.40 -8.26
C LEU A 12 2.79 4.22 -8.10
N GLU A 13 2.17 3.37 -8.93
CA GLU A 13 0.73 3.07 -8.86
C GLU A 13 0.35 2.55 -7.46
N MET A 14 1.16 1.67 -6.89
CA MET A 14 0.95 1.12 -5.55
C MET A 14 0.91 2.21 -4.47
N TRP A 15 1.82 3.19 -4.50
CA TRP A 15 1.84 4.30 -3.55
C TRP A 15 0.66 5.26 -3.75
N GLU A 16 0.26 5.51 -5.01
CA GLU A 16 -0.93 6.32 -5.31
C GLU A 16 -2.20 5.64 -4.79
N MET A 17 -2.34 4.33 -4.98
CA MET A 17 -3.47 3.55 -4.45
C MET A 17 -3.48 3.55 -2.92
N LEU A 18 -2.31 3.48 -2.28
CA LEU A 18 -2.21 3.62 -0.83
C LEU A 18 -2.71 4.99 -0.35
N ALA A 19 -2.42 6.08 -1.07
CA ALA A 19 -2.93 7.41 -0.73
C ALA A 19 -4.47 7.49 -0.77
N LEU A 20 -5.10 6.74 -1.68
CA LEU A 20 -6.56 6.70 -1.83
C LEU A 20 -7.27 5.96 -0.70
N GLU A 21 -6.54 5.19 0.12
CA GLU A 21 -7.13 4.50 1.25
C GLU A 21 -7.76 5.52 2.22
N PRO A 22 -8.99 5.28 2.72
CA PRO A 22 -9.69 6.22 3.60
C PRO A 22 -8.92 6.57 4.88
N ILE A 23 -8.00 5.70 5.28
CA ILE A 23 -7.15 5.91 6.46
C ILE A 23 -6.09 6.99 6.22
N ASN A 24 -5.65 7.17 4.97
CA ASN A 24 -4.56 8.04 4.56
C ASN A 24 -5.02 9.42 4.09
N GLU A 25 -6.31 9.63 3.85
CA GLU A 25 -6.91 10.92 3.47
C GLU A 25 -6.21 11.61 2.26
N GLY A 26 -5.64 10.81 1.35
CA GLY A 26 -4.89 11.32 0.19
C GLY A 26 -3.39 11.50 0.42
N ASP A 27 -2.84 11.17 1.59
CA ASP A 27 -1.40 11.23 1.87
C ASP A 27 -0.74 9.84 1.70
N PRO A 28 0.04 9.61 0.61
CA PRO A 28 0.72 8.33 0.39
C PRO A 28 1.81 8.02 1.42
N ILE A 29 2.38 9.03 2.07
CA ILE A 29 3.53 8.87 2.97
C ILE A 29 3.04 8.72 4.41
N CYS A 30 2.00 9.48 4.78
CA CYS A 30 1.40 9.51 6.12
C CYS A 30 2.48 9.66 7.20
N LEU A 31 3.27 10.74 7.16
CA LEU A 31 4.38 10.91 8.09
C LEU A 31 3.87 11.29 9.49
N PHE A 32 4.00 10.39 10.47
CA PHE A 32 3.60 10.63 11.85
C PHE A 32 4.67 10.20 12.87
N VAL A 33 5.14 11.17 13.65
CA VAL A 33 6.13 10.96 14.74
C VAL A 33 7.39 10.23 14.23
N GLY A 34 7.83 10.54 13.02
CA GLY A 34 8.99 9.90 12.39
C GLY A 34 8.75 8.49 11.87
N HIS A 35 7.51 7.99 11.93
CA HIS A 35 7.08 6.78 11.25
C HIS A 35 6.27 7.13 10.00
N CYS A 36 6.37 6.29 8.99
CA CYS A 36 5.61 6.39 7.75
C CYS A 36 5.22 4.97 7.30
N TRP A 37 4.52 4.88 6.17
CA TRP A 37 4.26 3.59 5.53
C TRP A 37 5.56 2.92 5.07
N GLU A 38 5.75 1.69 5.50
CA GLU A 38 6.85 0.82 5.11
C GLU A 38 6.32 -0.26 4.16
N TYR A 39 6.96 -0.39 3.00
CA TYR A 39 6.65 -1.43 2.04
C TYR A 39 7.30 -2.75 2.48
N MET A 40 6.45 -3.74 2.79
CA MET A 40 6.88 -5.05 3.29
C MET A 40 7.10 -6.08 2.17
N GLY A 41 6.71 -5.75 0.94
CA GLY A 41 6.78 -6.64 -0.22
C GLY A 41 5.41 -6.87 -0.86
N SER A 42 5.41 -7.59 -1.96
CA SER A 42 4.21 -7.99 -2.70
C SER A 42 4.02 -9.50 -2.64
N THR A 43 2.75 -9.90 -2.68
CA THR A 43 2.31 -11.24 -3.06
C THR A 43 1.83 -11.22 -4.52
N ASP A 44 1.34 -12.35 -5.02
CA ASP A 44 0.78 -12.43 -6.37
C ASP A 44 -0.43 -11.49 -6.57
N ASP A 45 -1.19 -11.25 -5.50
CA ASP A 45 -2.44 -10.52 -5.55
C ASP A 45 -2.39 -9.14 -4.88
N HIS A 46 -1.55 -8.94 -3.86
CA HIS A 46 -1.56 -7.71 -3.04
C HIS A 46 -0.16 -7.19 -2.71
N HIS A 47 -0.03 -5.87 -2.59
CA HIS A 47 1.09 -5.19 -1.96
C HIS A 47 0.83 -5.01 -0.47
N HIS A 48 1.83 -5.32 0.34
CA HIS A 48 1.73 -5.27 1.79
C HIS A 48 2.46 -4.05 2.34
N PHE A 49 1.72 -3.25 3.10
CA PHE A 49 2.23 -2.08 3.77
C PHE A 49 2.01 -2.15 5.26
N CYS A 50 2.94 -1.56 6.00
CA CYS A 50 2.91 -1.47 7.44
C CYS A 50 3.17 -0.04 7.88
N HIS A 51 2.27 0.52 8.67
CA HIS A 51 2.48 1.79 9.36
C HIS A 51 2.69 1.51 10.85
N PRO A 52 3.88 1.72 11.42
CA PRO A 52 4.15 1.40 12.83
C PRO A 52 3.25 2.14 13.83
N LYS A 53 2.87 3.38 13.52
CA LYS A 53 2.03 4.21 14.38
C LYS A 53 1.21 5.21 13.59
N HIS A 54 0.00 4.85 13.17
CA HIS A 54 -0.80 5.71 12.29
C HIS A 54 -1.36 6.93 13.08
N PRO A 55 -1.36 8.16 12.53
CA PRO A 55 -1.84 9.36 13.22
C PRO A 55 -3.29 9.23 13.71
N ARG A 56 -4.13 8.59 12.89
CA ARG A 56 -5.57 8.43 13.14
C ARG A 56 -5.91 7.42 14.24
N THR A 57 -5.20 6.29 14.29
CA THR A 57 -5.51 5.21 15.24
C THR A 57 -4.55 5.19 16.44
N GLY A 58 -3.37 5.80 16.32
CA GLY A 58 -2.32 5.77 17.33
C GLY A 58 -1.61 4.42 17.44
N GLU A 59 -1.99 3.45 16.61
CA GLU A 59 -1.55 2.05 16.67
C GLU A 59 -0.92 1.62 15.34
N LYS A 60 -0.34 0.42 15.34
CA LYS A 60 0.20 -0.19 14.13
C LYS A 60 -0.95 -0.50 13.16
N GLN A 61 -0.78 -0.14 11.89
CA GLN A 61 -1.76 -0.38 10.84
C GLN A 61 -1.13 -1.15 9.69
N PHE A 62 -1.96 -1.91 9.00
CA PHE A 62 -1.58 -2.66 7.82
C PHE A 62 -2.51 -2.26 6.69
N ALA A 63 -1.94 -1.99 5.52
CA ALA A 63 -2.70 -1.74 4.30
C ALA A 63 -2.32 -2.79 3.25
N TYR A 64 -3.33 -3.24 2.52
CA TYR A 64 -3.19 -4.24 1.47
C TYR A 64 -3.72 -3.63 0.19
N ILE A 65 -2.82 -3.36 -0.75
CA ILE A 65 -3.17 -2.71 -2.01
C ILE A 65 -3.24 -3.77 -3.10
N GLU A 66 -4.38 -3.92 -3.75
CA GLU A 66 -4.55 -4.91 -4.81
C GLU A 66 -3.63 -4.65 -6.01
N ARG A 67 -3.07 -5.73 -6.56
CA ARG A 67 -2.30 -5.69 -7.80
C ARG A 67 -3.25 -5.68 -8.97
N ARG A 68 -2.88 -4.95 -10.03
CA ARG A 68 -3.67 -4.88 -11.27
C ARG A 68 -3.92 -6.24 -11.92
N ARG A 69 -3.04 -7.23 -11.66
CA ARG A 69 -3.22 -8.62 -12.12
C ARG A 69 -4.36 -9.35 -11.41
N ALA A 70 -4.62 -9.05 -10.13
CA ALA A 70 -5.73 -9.63 -9.37
C ALA A 70 -7.09 -9.09 -9.85
N ALA A 71 -7.16 -7.80 -10.20
CA ALA A 71 -8.40 -7.16 -10.68
C ALA A 71 -8.95 -7.76 -12.00
N ILE A 72 -8.10 -8.38 -12.83
CA ILE A 72 -8.54 -9.05 -14.08
C ILE A 72 -9.36 -10.31 -13.77
N SER A 73 -9.20 -10.92 -12.60
CA SER A 73 -9.93 -12.15 -12.24
C SER A 73 -11.39 -11.91 -11.85
N TRP A 74 -11.78 -10.68 -11.48
CA TRP A 74 -13.14 -10.38 -11.03
C TRP A 74 -14.05 -9.78 -12.12
N ALA A 75 -13.49 -9.28 -13.21
CA ALA A 75 -14.26 -8.63 -14.29
C ALA A 75 -14.79 -9.60 -15.37
N CYS A 76 -14.65 -10.91 -15.20
CA CYS A 76 -15.20 -11.93 -16.08
C CYS A 76 -15.84 -13.07 -15.26
N ALA A 77 -17.00 -12.80 -14.68
CA ALA A 77 -17.95 -13.82 -14.19
C ALA A 77 -19.35 -13.49 -14.70
#